data_AF-A0A0N4X2D1-F1
#
_entry.id   AF-A0A0N4X2D1-F1
#
_cell.length_a   1.000
_cell.length_b   1.000
_cell.length_c   1.000
_cell.angle_alpha   90.00
_cell.angle_beta   90.00
_cell.angle_gamma   90.00
#
_symmetry.space_group_name_H-M   'P 1'
#
loop_
_entity.id
_entity.type
_entity.pdbx_description
1 polymer ?
#
loop_
_entity_poly.entity_id
_entity_poly.type
_entity_poly.pdbx_seq_one_letter_code
_entity_poly.pdbx_strand_id
1 'polypeptide(L)'
;MDEHEIISFASTVELIMGTVLNIIFIYAIRNGTRHAVGQIYKHMMTCFAICNIAFVLTEFTAKPVLRKQSEAMNVLSTHGLFERAKPWGLLSLCLFMGMYGINTALLSLHFVYRYIAVCRSVLNLFGLKETYCYTIKLPRK
;
A
#
# COMPACT_ATOMS: atom_id res chain seq x y z
N MET A 1 10.68 1.70 -30.94
CA MET A 1 10.71 1.26 -29.54
C MET A 1 9.42 0.50 -29.34
N ASP A 2 9.53 -0.81 -29.18
CA ASP A 2 8.37 -1.70 -29.18
C ASP A 2 7.60 -1.58 -27.87
N GLU A 3 6.28 -1.73 -27.90
CA GLU A 3 5.41 -1.61 -26.70
C GLU A 3 5.88 -2.51 -25.54
N HIS A 4 6.43 -3.68 -25.88
CA HIS A 4 6.97 -4.64 -24.93
C HIS A 4 8.21 -4.14 -24.19
N GLU A 5 9.10 -3.42 -24.88
CA GLU A 5 10.29 -2.80 -24.31
C GLU A 5 9.92 -1.67 -23.37
N ILE A 6 8.94 -0.84 -23.76
CA ILE A 6 8.45 0.29 -22.96
C ILE A 6 7.90 -0.22 -21.62
N ILE A 7 7.05 -1.25 -21.65
CA ILE A 7 6.45 -1.83 -20.44
C ILE A 7 7.53 -2.48 -19.55
N SER A 8 8.49 -3.20 -20.13
CA SER A 8 9.58 -3.82 -19.38
C SER A 8 10.43 -2.76 -18.70
N PHE A 9 10.83 -1.72 -19.44
CA PHE A 9 11.62 -0.61 -18.94
C PHE A 9 10.90 0.11 -17.80
N ALA A 10 9.64 0.49 -17.98
CA ALA A 10 8.84 1.16 -16.96
C ALA A 10 8.76 0.36 -15.66
N SER A 11 8.50 -0.95 -15.75
CA SER A 11 8.40 -1.80 -14.56
C SER A 11 9.72 -2.06 -13.86
N THR A 12 10.84 -2.12 -14.58
CA THR A 12 12.17 -2.14 -13.96
C THR A 12 12.45 -0.84 -13.21
N VAL A 13 12.09 0.31 -13.78
CA VAL A 13 12.23 1.62 -13.13
C VAL A 13 11.37 1.70 -11.87
N GLU A 14 10.10 1.26 -11.93
CA GLU A 14 9.19 1.20 -10.77
C GLU A 14 9.75 0.31 -9.66
N LEU A 15 10.29 -0.87 -10.00
CA LEU A 15 10.86 -1.78 -9.02
C LEU A 15 12.07 -1.17 -8.30
N ILE A 16 13.00 -0.58 -9.06
CA ILE A 16 14.22 0.03 -8.51
C ILE A 16 13.86 1.25 -7.66
N MET A 17 13.09 2.18 -8.24
CA MET A 17 12.73 3.43 -7.58
C MET A 17 11.83 3.18 -6.36
N GLY A 18 10.83 2.31 -6.49
CA GLY A 18 9.95 1.91 -5.39
C GLY A 18 10.72 1.28 -4.24
N THR A 19 11.63 0.35 -4.52
CA THR A 19 12.47 -0.27 -3.49
C THR A 19 13.36 0.76 -2.78
N VAL A 20 14.09 1.58 -3.55
CA VAL A 20 15.00 2.59 -3.00
C VAL A 20 14.26 3.62 -2.16
N LEU A 21 13.15 4.16 -2.66
CA LEU A 21 12.35 5.15 -1.93
C LEU A 21 11.77 4.56 -0.64
N ASN A 22 11.25 3.33 -0.66
CA ASN A 22 10.72 2.70 0.54
C ASN A 22 11.82 2.37 1.57
N ILE A 23 13.04 2.03 1.14
CA ILE A 23 14.19 1.86 2.04
C ILE A 23 14.58 3.20 2.68
N ILE A 24 14.68 4.26 1.89
CA ILE A 24 14.93 5.62 2.39
C ILE A 24 13.83 6.04 3.37
N PHE A 25 12.58 5.70 3.08
CA PHE A 25 11.45 5.99 3.94
C PHE A 25 11.54 5.25 5.29
N ILE A 26 11.90 3.96 5.29
CA ILE A 26 12.16 3.21 6.52
C ILE A 26 13.31 3.84 7.31
N TYR A 27 14.39 4.22 6.64
CA TYR A 27 15.53 4.90 7.26
C TYR A 27 15.11 6.24 7.88
N ALA A 28 14.32 7.04 7.17
CA ALA A 28 13.79 8.31 7.65
C ALA A 28 12.86 8.13 8.86
N ILE A 29 12.01 7.09 8.88
CA ILE A 29 11.16 6.77 10.05
C ILE A 29 12.04 6.41 11.25
N ARG A 30 13.08 5.60 11.06
CA ARG A 30 13.97 5.17 12.15
C ARG A 30 14.80 6.33 12.70
N ASN A 31 15.38 7.15 11.83
CA ASN A 31 16.32 8.21 12.21
C ASN A 31 15.64 9.54 12.57
N GLY A 32 14.57 9.92 11.86
CA GLY A 32 13.91 11.23 12.00
C GLY A 32 12.87 11.31 13.11
N THR A 33 12.33 10.18 13.57
CA THR A 33 11.21 10.20 14.51
C THR A 33 11.68 10.29 15.96
N ARG A 34 11.90 11.52 16.44
CA ARG A 34 12.08 11.84 17.86
C ARG A 34 10.99 11.13 18.69
N HIS A 35 11.33 10.72 19.91
CA HIS A 35 10.46 10.00 20.88
C HIS A 35 9.05 10.60 21.13
N ALA A 36 8.73 11.77 20.56
CA ALA A 36 7.44 12.43 20.62
C ALA A 36 6.34 11.77 19.78
N VAL A 37 6.68 11.03 18.72
CA VAL A 37 5.66 10.35 17.89
C VAL A 37 5.47 8.92 18.39
N GLY A 38 4.24 8.58 18.75
CA GLY A 38 3.90 7.32 19.41
C GLY A 38 4.39 6.09 18.63
N GLN A 39 4.80 5.04 19.35
CA GLN A 39 5.32 3.78 18.80
C GLN A 39 4.39 3.14 17.75
N ILE A 40 3.08 3.31 17.92
CA ILE A 40 2.03 2.82 17.02
C ILE A 40 2.17 3.43 15.62
N TYR A 41 2.48 4.73 15.51
CA TYR A 41 2.65 5.40 14.22
C TYR A 41 3.85 4.86 13.46
N LYS A 42 4.97 4.62 14.16
CA LYS A 42 6.17 4.05 13.56
C LYS A 42 5.88 2.67 12.96
N HIS A 43 5.11 1.84 13.66
CA HIS A 43 4.70 0.51 13.16
C HIS A 43 3.81 0.60 11.93
N MET A 44 2.80 1.49 11.94
CA MET A 44 1.92 1.70 10.77
C MET A 44 2.72 2.14 9.53
N MET A 45 3.65 3.08 9.72
CA MET A 45 4.45 3.65 8.63
C MET A 45 5.51 2.67 8.11
N THR A 46 6.06 1.82 8.97
CA THR A 46 6.94 0.72 8.58
C THR A 46 6.15 -0.37 7.82
N CYS A 47 4.94 -0.70 8.26
CA CYS A 47 4.04 -1.63 7.58
C CYS A 47 3.72 -1.14 6.16
N PHE A 48 3.38 0.15 6.01
CA PHE A 48 3.17 0.76 4.69
C PHE A 48 4.37 0.57 3.76
N ALA A 49 5.59 0.84 4.23
CA ALA A 49 6.79 0.68 3.43
C ALA A 49 7.01 -0.77 2.96
N ILE A 50 6.78 -1.74 3.85
CA ILE A 50 6.90 -3.18 3.56
C ILE A 50 5.84 -3.61 2.52
N CYS A 51 4.58 -3.20 2.72
CA CYS A 51 3.50 -3.49 1.78
C CYS A 51 3.74 -2.87 0.40
N ASN A 52 4.39 -1.72 0.34
CA ASN A 52 4.71 -1.04 -0.92
C ASN A 52 5.84 -1.76 -1.67
N ILE A 53 6.86 -2.27 -0.97
CA ILE A 53 7.89 -3.14 -1.55
C ILE A 53 7.27 -4.44 -2.08
N ALA A 54 6.37 -5.06 -1.31
CA ALA A 54 5.66 -6.27 -1.74
C ALA A 54 4.75 -6.02 -2.96
N PHE A 55 4.18 -4.82 -3.07
CA PHE A 55 3.36 -4.41 -4.22
C PHE A 55 4.18 -4.31 -5.51
N VAL A 56 5.31 -3.60 -5.50
CA VAL A 56 6.15 -3.49 -6.70
C VAL A 56 6.72 -4.84 -7.15
N LEU A 57 6.94 -5.78 -6.21
CA LEU A 57 7.32 -7.16 -6.54
C LEU A 57 6.17 -7.94 -7.19
N THR A 58 4.95 -7.79 -6.66
CA THR A 58 3.73 -8.40 -7.23
C THR A 58 3.44 -7.83 -8.62
N GLU A 59 3.66 -6.54 -8.82
CA GLU A 59 3.52 -5.88 -10.12
C GLU A 59 4.51 -6.43 -11.16
N PHE A 60 5.79 -6.55 -10.78
CA PHE A 60 6.82 -7.09 -11.67
C PHE A 60 6.52 -8.54 -12.09
N THR A 61 5.99 -9.34 -11.17
CA THR A 61 5.62 -10.75 -11.43
C THR A 61 4.29 -10.91 -12.18
N ALA A 62 3.34 -9.98 -12.02
CA ALA A 62 2.07 -10.01 -12.74
C ALA A 62 2.21 -9.71 -14.24
N LYS A 63 3.14 -8.82 -14.63
CA LYS A 63 3.38 -8.42 -16.04
C LYS A 63 3.69 -9.62 -16.97
N PRO A 64 4.62 -10.54 -16.68
CA PRO A 64 4.87 -11.72 -17.52
C PRO A 64 3.74 -12.76 -17.47
N VAL A 65 3.01 -12.86 -16.36
CA VAL A 65 1.87 -13.79 -16.22
C VAL A 65 0.70 -13.35 -17.10
N LEU A 66 0.38 -12.05 -17.10
CA LEU A 66 -0.68 -11.48 -17.93
C LEU A 66 -0.35 -11.58 -19.43
N ARG A 67 0.92 -11.42 -19.82
CA ARG A 67 1.36 -11.60 -21.21
C ARG A 67 1.21 -13.03 -21.69
N LYS A 68 1.71 -14.01 -20.92
CA LYS A 68 1.56 -15.44 -21.24
C LYS A 68 0.09 -15.82 -21.34
N GLN A 69 -0.76 -15.25 -20.49
CA GLN A 69 -2.20 -15.46 -20.56
C GLN A 69 -2.83 -14.79 -21.78
N SER A 70 -2.44 -13.55 -22.12
CA SER A 70 -2.96 -12.84 -23.30
C SER A 70 -2.60 -13.55 -24.61
N GLU A 71 -1.36 -14.02 -24.74
CA GLU A 71 -0.91 -14.80 -25.90
C GLU A 71 -1.63 -16.15 -25.96
N ALA A 72 -1.79 -16.81 -24.81
CA ALA A 72 -2.57 -18.05 -24.73
C ALA A 72 -4.04 -17.82 -25.12
N MET A 73 -4.67 -16.71 -24.72
CA MET A 73 -6.04 -16.36 -25.10
C MET A 73 -6.16 -16.12 -26.62
N ASN A 74 -5.20 -15.41 -27.22
CA ASN A 74 -5.19 -15.12 -28.66
C ASN A 74 -5.01 -16.38 -29.53
N VAL A 75 -4.21 -17.36 -29.08
CA VAL A 75 -4.00 -18.65 -29.77
C VAL A 75 -5.15 -19.64 -29.50
N LEU A 76 -5.82 -19.52 -28.36
CA LEU A 76 -6.87 -20.45 -27.91
C LEU A 76 -8.28 -20.08 -28.41
N SER A 77 -8.52 -18.85 -28.88
CA SER A 77 -9.72 -18.51 -29.66
C SER A 77 -9.90 -19.40 -30.89
N THR A 78 -8.86 -20.13 -31.32
CA THR A 78 -8.90 -21.06 -32.45
C THR A 78 -9.15 -22.52 -32.04
N HIS A 79 -8.81 -22.97 -30.82
CA HIS A 79 -9.06 -24.36 -30.36
C HIS A 79 -9.29 -24.45 -28.84
N GLY A 80 -10.48 -24.88 -28.42
CA GLY A 80 -10.97 -24.85 -27.04
C GLY A 80 -10.30 -25.81 -26.03
N LEU A 81 -9.11 -25.45 -25.53
CA LEU A 81 -8.38 -26.14 -24.45
C LEU A 81 -8.32 -25.30 -23.14
N PHE A 82 -9.44 -24.66 -22.77
CA PHE A 82 -9.55 -23.63 -21.73
C PHE A 82 -9.87 -24.17 -20.31
N GLU A 83 -9.03 -25.03 -19.72
CA GLU A 83 -9.27 -25.48 -18.32
C GLU A 83 -8.04 -25.41 -17.39
N ARG A 84 -6.80 -25.54 -17.89
CA ARG A 84 -5.64 -25.78 -17.00
C ARG A 84 -4.74 -24.57 -16.69
N ALA A 85 -4.74 -23.53 -17.52
CA ALA A 85 -3.89 -22.33 -17.35
C ALA A 85 -4.59 -21.17 -16.60
N LYS A 86 -5.91 -21.25 -16.41
CA LYS A 86 -6.77 -20.18 -15.83
C LYS A 86 -6.47 -19.77 -14.37
N PRO A 87 -6.16 -20.68 -13.43
CA PRO A 87 -6.13 -20.29 -12.01
C PRO A 87 -4.94 -19.39 -11.67
N TRP A 88 -3.78 -19.61 -12.30
CA TRP A 88 -2.55 -18.86 -11.97
C TRP A 88 -2.61 -17.40 -12.41
N GLY A 89 -3.19 -17.13 -13.58
CA GLY A 89 -3.35 -15.78 -14.08
C GLY A 89 -4.42 -14.98 -13.33
N LEU A 90 -5.55 -15.62 -13.01
CA LEU A 90 -6.59 -15.02 -12.16
C LEU A 90 -6.07 -14.75 -10.74
N LEU A 91 -5.31 -15.68 -10.16
CA LEU A 91 -4.67 -15.51 -8.86
C LEU A 91 -3.71 -14.33 -8.86
N SER A 92 -2.86 -14.21 -9.89
CA SER A 92 -1.91 -13.10 -10.01
C SER A 92 -2.61 -11.74 -10.12
N LEU A 93 -3.69 -11.65 -10.90
CA LEU A 93 -4.47 -10.42 -11.04
C LEU A 93 -5.20 -10.05 -9.74
N CYS A 94 -5.75 -11.04 -9.03
CA CYS A 94 -6.38 -10.85 -7.72
C CYS A 94 -5.36 -10.36 -6.68
N LEU A 95 -4.17 -10.97 -6.63
CA LEU A 95 -3.08 -10.54 -5.75
C LEU A 95 -2.64 -9.12 -6.05
N PHE A 96 -2.49 -8.76 -7.32
CA PHE A 96 -2.13 -7.40 -7.73
C PHE A 96 -3.17 -6.37 -7.27
N MET A 97 -4.46 -6.62 -7.55
CA MET A 97 -5.55 -5.73 -7.12
C MET A 97 -5.66 -5.64 -5.60
N GLY A 98 -5.50 -6.75 -4.89
CA GLY A 98 -5.51 -6.79 -3.42
C GLY A 98 -4.36 -5.97 -2.82
N MET A 99 -3.15 -6.15 -3.33
CA MET A 99 -1.98 -5.38 -2.88
C MET A 99 -2.10 -3.89 -3.19
N TYR A 100 -2.67 -3.53 -4.35
CA TYR A 100 -2.99 -2.14 -4.68
C TYR A 100 -3.99 -1.53 -3.68
N GLY A 101 -5.05 -2.28 -3.35
CA GLY A 101 -6.05 -1.87 -2.37
C GLY A 101 -5.46 -1.68 -0.96
N ILE A 102 -4.63 -2.62 -0.51
CA ILE A 102 -3.95 -2.53 0.80
C ILE A 102 -3.03 -1.30 0.87
N ASN A 103 -2.24 -1.04 -0.17
CA ASN A 103 -1.38 0.14 -0.21
C ASN A 103 -2.19 1.45 -0.19
N THR A 104 -3.28 1.50 -0.94
CA THR A 104 -4.20 2.66 -0.95
C THR A 104 -4.85 2.88 0.42
N ALA A 105 -5.28 1.80 1.08
CA ALA A 105 -5.88 1.86 2.42
C ALA A 105 -4.87 2.33 3.48
N LEU A 106 -3.63 1.82 3.44
CA LEU A 106 -2.56 2.24 4.36
C LEU A 106 -2.15 3.70 4.14
N LEU A 107 -2.07 4.16 2.89
CA LEU A 107 -1.81 5.56 2.56
C LEU A 107 -2.92 6.47 3.10
N SER A 108 -4.18 6.04 2.93
CA SER A 108 -5.34 6.76 3.46
C SER A 108 -5.32 6.82 5.00
N LEU A 109 -5.03 5.69 5.65
CA LEU A 109 -4.89 5.60 7.10
C LEU A 109 -3.77 6.51 7.62
N HIS A 110 -2.66 6.61 6.88
CA HIS A 110 -1.56 7.50 7.22
C HIS A 110 -1.99 8.99 7.20
N PHE A 111 -2.76 9.42 6.19
CA PHE A 111 -3.31 10.77 6.15
C PHE A 111 -4.31 11.04 7.28
N VAL A 112 -5.23 10.11 7.53
CA VAL A 112 -6.19 10.21 8.64
C VAL A 112 -5.48 10.28 9.99
N TYR A 113 -4.44 9.47 10.19
CA TYR A 113 -3.64 9.51 11.41
C TYR A 113 -2.99 10.88 11.60
N ARG A 114 -2.37 11.44 10.54
CA ARG A 114 -1.75 12.76 10.59
C ARG A 114 -2.78 13.84 10.91
N TYR A 115 -3.98 13.75 10.33
CA TYR A 115 -5.10 14.64 10.64
C TYR A 115 -5.50 14.56 12.12
N ILE A 116 -5.73 13.36 12.65
CA ILE A 116 -6.08 13.16 14.06
C ILE A 116 -4.97 13.67 14.99
N ALA A 117 -3.70 13.45 14.65
CA ALA A 117 -2.57 13.93 15.44
C ALA A 117 -2.54 15.47 15.52
N VAL A 118 -2.79 16.15 14.40
CA VAL A 118 -2.93 17.62 14.36
C VAL A 118 -4.14 18.07 15.17
N CYS A 119 -5.32 17.47 14.99
CA CYS A 119 -6.51 17.80 15.78
C CYS A 119 -6.31 17.59 17.28
N ARG A 120 -5.62 16.51 17.68
CA ARG A 120 -5.28 16.25 19.10
C ARG A 120 -4.33 17.32 19.64
N SER A 121 -3.35 17.75 18.84
CA SER A 121 -2.46 18.85 19.25
C SER A 121 -3.23 20.15 19.45
N VAL A 122 -4.20 20.46 18.56
CA VAL A 122 -5.07 21.64 18.66
C VAL A 122 -6.01 21.52 19.87
N LEU A 123 -6.67 20.38 20.10
CA LEU A 123 -7.53 20.12 21.25
C LEU A 123 -6.78 20.25 22.59
N ASN A 124 -5.53 19.75 22.65
CA ASN A 124 -4.66 19.95 23.81
C ASN A 124 -4.28 21.42 24.00
N LEU A 125 -4.04 22.15 22.90
CA LEU A 125 -3.73 23.60 22.92
C LEU A 125 -4.90 24.43 23.42
N PHE A 126 -6.13 24.07 23.05
CA PHE A 126 -7.36 24.73 23.47
C PHE A 126 -7.85 24.33 24.88
N GLY A 127 -7.09 23.53 25.64
CA GLY A 127 -7.41 23.23 27.04
C GLY A 127 -8.67 22.37 27.28
N LEU A 128 -9.32 21.88 26.23
CA LEU A 128 -10.57 21.08 26.32
C LEU A 128 -10.37 19.66 26.87
N LYS A 129 -9.16 19.29 27.27
CA LYS A 129 -8.86 17.99 27.89
C LYS A 129 -9.60 17.81 29.22
N GLU A 130 -9.91 18.90 29.91
CA GLU A 130 -10.76 18.87 31.11
C GLU A 130 -12.24 18.71 30.78
N THR A 131 -12.79 19.19 29.66
CA THR A 131 -14.25 19.17 29.46
C THR A 131 -14.80 17.79 29.06
N TYR A 132 -14.07 17.00 28.26
CA TYR A 132 -14.55 15.68 27.82
C TYR A 132 -14.61 14.62 28.93
N CYS A 133 -13.78 14.74 29.98
CA CYS A 133 -13.81 13.82 31.12
C CYS A 133 -15.03 14.07 32.03
N TYR A 134 -15.55 15.30 32.07
CA TYR A 134 -16.71 15.64 32.89
C TYR A 134 -18.03 15.33 32.17
N THR A 135 -18.09 15.35 30.84
CA THR A 135 -19.33 15.02 30.10
C THR A 135 -19.69 13.53 30.18
N ILE A 136 -18.72 12.63 30.37
CA ILE A 136 -18.97 11.17 30.53
C ILE A 136 -19.33 10.81 31.99
N LYS A 137 -19.13 11.74 32.94
CA LYS A 137 -19.30 11.52 34.38
C LYS A 137 -20.47 12.31 34.98
N LEU A 138 -21.52 12.61 34.22
CA LEU A 138 -22.77 13.12 34.76
C LEU A 138 -23.63 11.95 35.27
N PRO A 139 -23.83 11.79 36.59
CA PRO A 139 -24.87 10.91 37.10
C PRO A 139 -26.22 11.52 36.72
N ARG A 140 -27.11 10.72 36.13
CA ARG A 140 -28.54 11.04 36.11
C ARG A 140 -28.98 11.23 37.55
N LYS A 141 -29.37 12.46 37.89
CA LYS A 141 -30.29 12.73 38.99
C LYS A 141 -31.71 12.59 38.47
#